data_AF-A0A351CZG0-F1
#
_entry.id   AF-A0A351CZG0-F1
#
_cell.length_a   1.000
_cell.length_b   1.000
_cell.length_c   1.000
_cell.angle_alpha   90.00
_cell.angle_beta   90.00
_cell.angle_gamma   90.00
#
_symmetry.space_group_name_H-M   'P 1'
#
loop_
_entity.id
_entity.type
_entity.pdbx_description
1 polymer ?
#
loop_
_entity_poly.entity_id
_entity_poly.type
_entity_poly.pdbx_seq_one_letter_code
_entity_poly.pdbx_strand_id
1 'polypeptide(L)'
;MFSLRTVSRIQGQYLLWSVVALALTVVGPADAHHGAAAHYNFDDLVEIEGVVTRVQFVNPHAVVHLEVASPNGGLTPWRCEMSGATQLARRGWTKDLLVAGHFVQIIGARARRETNACAMESIVLADGRYVENDNNIEGIVVPETVASSNVIAKRPNYLDNGQPNISGPWVSQTGTTTGGEVTSGPPEPTPAGLTAAEHFDFRFDNPVIRCESGNIISDWYRQSHVNDIQQSADYVQIRYGYLDLVRTIYLG
;
A
#
# COMPACT_ATOMS: atom_id res chain seq x y z
N MET A 1 -27.77 -10.93 62.79
CA MET A 1 -26.97 -11.98 62.11
C MET A 1 -26.88 -11.61 60.63
N PHE A 2 -25.89 -10.82 60.23
CA PHE A 2 -25.70 -10.44 58.82
C PHE A 2 -24.92 -11.54 58.10
N SER A 3 -25.51 -12.08 57.04
CA SER A 3 -25.00 -13.24 56.29
C SER A 3 -23.72 -12.89 55.52
N LEU A 4 -22.62 -13.59 55.83
CA LEU A 4 -21.31 -13.47 55.18
C LEU A 4 -21.30 -13.87 53.69
N ARG A 5 -22.42 -14.35 53.13
CA ARG A 5 -22.49 -14.83 51.74
C ARG A 5 -22.60 -13.71 50.69
N THR A 6 -22.99 -12.49 51.08
CA THR A 6 -23.24 -11.41 50.12
C THR A 6 -21.96 -10.66 49.71
N VAL A 7 -20.97 -10.57 50.61
CA VAL A 7 -19.71 -9.82 50.37
C VAL A 7 -18.83 -10.51 49.32
N SER A 8 -18.81 -11.85 49.30
CA SER A 8 -17.98 -12.65 48.37
C SER A 8 -18.38 -12.51 46.88
N ARG A 9 -19.68 -12.38 46.57
CA ARG A 9 -20.16 -12.23 45.18
C ARG A 9 -19.77 -10.87 44.58
N ILE A 10 -19.79 -9.83 45.39
CA ILE A 10 -19.46 -8.46 44.96
C ILE A 10 -17.96 -8.35 44.64
N GLN A 11 -17.09 -8.96 45.46
CA GLN A 11 -15.65 -8.98 45.23
C GLN A 11 -15.24 -9.77 43.97
N GLY A 12 -15.90 -10.90 43.68
CA GLY A 12 -15.63 -11.69 42.47
C GLY A 12 -16.03 -10.97 41.18
N GLN A 13 -17.09 -10.15 41.22
CA GLN A 13 -17.54 -9.38 40.06
C GLN A 13 -16.55 -8.26 39.72
N TYR A 14 -16.05 -7.53 40.72
CA TYR A 14 -15.03 -6.50 40.49
C TYR A 14 -13.71 -7.08 39.98
N LEU A 15 -13.32 -8.28 40.44
CA LEU A 15 -12.12 -8.95 39.93
C LEU A 15 -12.27 -9.37 38.46
N LEU A 16 -13.46 -9.86 38.06
CA LEU A 16 -13.76 -10.20 36.67
C LEU A 16 -13.73 -8.96 35.76
N TRP A 17 -14.33 -7.85 36.20
CA TRP A 17 -14.30 -6.58 35.45
C TRP A 17 -12.89 -6.00 35.35
N SER A 18 -12.06 -6.18 36.39
CA SER A 18 -10.66 -5.75 36.38
C SER A 18 -9.81 -6.54 35.39
N VAL A 19 -10.02 -7.86 35.30
CA VAL A 19 -9.32 -8.73 34.34
C VAL A 19 -9.75 -8.43 32.91
N VAL A 20 -11.05 -8.19 32.67
CA VAL A 20 -11.57 -7.79 31.35
C VAL A 20 -11.03 -6.41 30.94
N ALA A 21 -11.01 -5.44 31.85
CA ALA A 21 -10.44 -4.11 31.59
C ALA A 21 -8.93 -4.19 31.30
N LEU A 22 -8.17 -5.02 32.02
CA LEU A 22 -6.74 -5.24 31.78
C LEU A 22 -6.49 -5.95 30.43
N ALA A 23 -7.30 -6.94 30.07
CA ALA A 23 -7.20 -7.64 28.79
C ALA A 23 -7.49 -6.71 27.58
N LEU A 24 -8.36 -5.72 27.74
CA LEU A 24 -8.65 -4.71 26.72
C LEU A 24 -7.52 -3.68 26.51
N THR A 25 -6.57 -3.57 27.45
CA THR A 25 -5.41 -2.66 27.31
C THR A 25 -4.24 -3.25 26.53
N VAL A 26 -4.28 -4.54 26.17
CA VAL A 26 -3.22 -5.23 25.42
C VAL A 26 -3.51 -5.30 23.92
N VAL A 27 -4.42 -4.46 23.42
CA VAL A 27 -4.57 -4.26 21.97
C VAL A 27 -3.54 -3.22 21.54
N GLY A 28 -2.30 -3.65 21.36
CA GLY A 28 -1.29 -2.84 20.67
C GLY A 28 -1.68 -2.62 19.21
N PRO A 29 -1.21 -1.53 18.57
CA PRO A 29 -1.37 -1.37 17.13
C PRO A 29 -0.76 -2.60 16.44
N ALA A 30 -1.53 -3.28 15.59
CA ALA A 30 -0.98 -4.28 14.70
C ALA A 30 -0.11 -3.53 13.67
N ASP A 31 1.20 -3.76 13.72
CA ASP A 31 2.18 -3.23 12.79
C ASP A 31 1.86 -3.76 11.38
N ALA A 32 1.22 -2.94 10.56
CA ALA A 32 0.85 -3.29 9.21
C ALA A 32 1.20 -2.14 8.27
N HIS A 33 2.48 -2.04 7.90
CA HIS A 33 2.98 -1.72 6.54
C HIS A 33 4.53 -1.61 6.50
N HIS A 34 5.25 -2.71 6.56
CA HIS A 34 6.71 -2.65 6.35
C HIS A 34 7.08 -2.38 4.88
N GLY A 35 8.30 -1.90 4.63
CA GLY A 35 8.86 -1.83 3.27
C GLY A 35 9.09 -3.23 2.69
N ALA A 36 8.75 -3.44 1.42
CA ALA A 36 8.77 -4.76 0.78
C ALA A 36 10.11 -5.51 0.93
N ALA A 37 11.25 -4.82 0.90
CA ALA A 37 12.58 -5.43 1.04
C ALA A 37 12.84 -6.16 2.37
N ALA A 38 12.14 -5.76 3.45
CA ALA A 38 12.24 -6.45 4.74
C ALA A 38 11.50 -7.81 4.73
N HIS A 39 10.55 -7.98 3.80
CA HIS A 39 9.71 -9.17 3.66
C HIS A 39 10.11 -10.05 2.49
N TYR A 40 10.66 -9.46 1.43
CA TYR A 40 10.97 -10.11 0.17
C TYR A 40 12.45 -9.95 -0.19
N ASN A 41 12.98 -10.94 -0.88
CA ASN A 41 14.33 -10.92 -1.42
C ASN A 41 14.28 -10.65 -2.92
N PHE A 42 14.48 -9.39 -3.32
CA PHE A 42 14.43 -8.99 -4.73
C PHE A 42 15.62 -9.50 -5.56
N ASP A 43 16.66 -10.03 -4.90
CA ASP A 43 17.78 -10.71 -5.57
C ASP A 43 17.52 -12.21 -5.78
N ASP A 44 16.40 -12.75 -5.29
CA ASP A 44 16.00 -14.16 -5.39
C ASP A 44 14.57 -14.27 -5.94
N LEU A 45 14.49 -14.42 -7.26
CA LEU A 45 13.23 -14.55 -7.98
C LEU A 45 12.78 -16.01 -8.03
N VAL A 46 11.48 -16.21 -7.90
CA VAL A 46 10.82 -17.51 -8.07
C VAL A 46 9.84 -17.45 -9.25
N GLU A 47 9.86 -18.50 -10.06
CA GLU A 47 8.86 -18.77 -11.08
C GLU A 47 7.79 -19.71 -10.50
N ILE A 48 6.53 -19.32 -10.62
CA ILE A 48 5.38 -20.02 -10.04
C ILE A 48 4.37 -20.27 -11.14
N GLU A 49 4.12 -21.54 -11.42
CA GLU A 49 3.05 -21.97 -12.33
C GLU A 49 1.92 -22.60 -11.52
N GLY A 50 0.70 -22.08 -11.64
CA GLY A 50 -0.38 -22.54 -10.80
C GLY A 50 -1.76 -22.09 -11.24
N VAL A 51 -2.76 -22.64 -10.56
CA VAL A 51 -4.17 -22.31 -10.76
C VAL A 51 -4.59 -21.32 -9.70
N VAL A 52 -5.14 -20.17 -10.12
CA VAL A 52 -5.68 -19.16 -9.21
C VAL A 52 -6.83 -19.77 -8.42
N THR A 53 -6.83 -19.58 -7.09
CA THR A 53 -7.93 -19.99 -6.20
C THR A 53 -8.75 -18.81 -5.74
N ARG A 54 -8.12 -17.64 -5.52
CA ARG A 54 -8.80 -16.37 -5.24
C ARG A 54 -7.87 -15.19 -5.47
N VAL A 55 -8.47 -14.01 -5.63
CA VAL A 55 -7.77 -12.72 -5.55
C VAL A 55 -8.40 -11.87 -4.44
N GLN A 56 -7.56 -11.32 -3.57
CA GLN A 56 -7.92 -10.29 -2.60
C GLN A 56 -7.56 -8.94 -3.20
N PHE A 57 -8.52 -8.29 -3.85
CA PHE A 57 -8.32 -6.99 -4.48
C PHE A 57 -8.60 -5.86 -3.47
N VAL A 58 -7.69 -5.68 -2.51
CA VAL A 58 -7.77 -4.73 -1.39
C VAL A 58 -6.53 -3.83 -1.29
N ASN A 59 -6.59 -2.77 -0.48
CA ASN A 59 -5.43 -1.96 -0.11
C ASN A 59 -4.91 -2.40 1.28
N PRO A 60 -3.62 -2.26 1.61
CA PRO A 60 -2.57 -1.58 0.83
C PRO A 60 -1.97 -2.42 -0.31
N HIS A 61 -2.10 -3.74 -0.25
CA HIS A 61 -1.61 -4.66 -1.28
C HIS A 61 -2.70 -5.67 -1.64
N ALA A 62 -2.96 -5.82 -2.94
CA ALA A 62 -3.76 -6.94 -3.40
C ALA A 62 -2.95 -8.24 -3.30
N VAL A 63 -3.63 -9.39 -3.24
CA VAL A 63 -2.97 -10.69 -3.14
C VAL A 63 -3.64 -11.70 -4.05
N VAL A 64 -2.88 -12.36 -4.92
CA VAL A 64 -3.34 -13.52 -5.68
C VAL A 64 -2.94 -14.80 -4.93
N HIS A 65 -3.89 -15.72 -4.79
CA HIS A 65 -3.69 -17.03 -4.16
C HIS A 65 -3.76 -18.11 -5.23
N LEU A 66 -2.85 -19.09 -5.18
CA LEU A 66 -2.72 -20.15 -6.17
C LEU A 66 -2.60 -21.53 -5.52
N GLU A 67 -2.99 -22.55 -6.27
CA GLU A 67 -2.56 -23.93 -6.05
C GLU A 67 -1.47 -24.27 -7.08
N VAL A 68 -0.33 -24.74 -6.57
CA VAL A 68 0.86 -25.07 -7.36
C VAL A 68 1.15 -26.55 -7.21
N ALA A 69 1.38 -27.25 -8.32
CA ALA A 69 1.69 -28.66 -8.29
C ALA A 69 3.01 -28.91 -7.53
N SER A 70 2.99 -29.82 -6.56
CA SER A 70 4.17 -30.20 -5.81
C SER A 70 4.94 -31.33 -6.53
N PRO A 71 6.29 -31.30 -6.56
CA PRO A 71 7.09 -32.41 -7.07
C PRO A 71 6.79 -33.75 -6.38
N ASN A 72 6.33 -33.71 -5.13
CA ASN A 72 6.05 -34.89 -4.31
C ASN A 72 4.62 -35.45 -4.51
N GLY A 73 3.89 -34.92 -5.49
CA GLY A 73 2.46 -35.15 -5.65
C GLY A 73 1.63 -34.24 -4.73
N GLY A 74 0.46 -33.84 -5.21
CA GLY A 74 -0.45 -32.93 -4.50
C GLY A 74 -0.30 -31.46 -4.90
N LEU A 75 -1.06 -30.60 -4.22
CA LEU A 75 -1.14 -29.17 -4.47
C LEU A 75 -0.64 -28.40 -3.25
N THR A 76 0.21 -27.41 -3.48
CA THR A 76 0.77 -26.52 -2.47
C THR A 76 0.14 -25.15 -2.62
N PRO A 77 -0.46 -24.58 -1.55
CA PRO A 77 -0.99 -23.24 -1.60
C PRO A 77 0.14 -22.21 -1.65
N TRP A 78 -0.02 -21.22 -2.53
CA TRP A 78 0.87 -20.07 -2.70
C TRP A 78 0.09 -18.77 -2.60
N ARG A 79 0.77 -17.71 -2.16
CA ARG A 79 0.25 -16.34 -2.23
C ARG A 79 1.30 -15.40 -2.82
N CYS A 80 0.89 -14.51 -3.71
CA CYS A 80 1.76 -13.46 -4.21
C CYS A 80 1.12 -12.09 -4.03
N GLU A 81 1.85 -11.19 -3.37
CA GLU A 81 1.45 -9.80 -3.15
C GLU A 81 1.63 -8.99 -4.43
N MET A 82 0.67 -8.12 -4.69
CA MET A 82 0.61 -7.22 -5.84
C MET A 82 0.60 -5.77 -5.34
N SER A 83 0.57 -4.82 -6.27
CA SER A 83 0.30 -3.42 -5.93
C SER A 83 -1.10 -3.24 -5.33
N GLY A 84 -1.33 -2.10 -4.66
CA GLY A 84 -2.62 -1.82 -4.03
C GLY A 84 -3.77 -1.81 -5.04
N ALA A 85 -4.95 -2.28 -4.63
CA ALA A 85 -6.15 -2.36 -5.47
C ALA A 85 -6.46 -1.05 -6.22
N THR A 86 -6.31 0.11 -5.57
CA THR A 86 -6.56 1.40 -6.23
C THR A 86 -5.57 1.66 -7.36
N GLN A 87 -4.30 1.30 -7.20
CA GLN A 87 -3.29 1.44 -8.26
C GLN A 87 -3.56 0.46 -9.41
N LEU A 88 -3.80 -0.80 -9.07
CA LEU A 88 -4.09 -1.85 -10.04
C LEU A 88 -5.32 -1.51 -10.89
N ALA A 89 -6.41 -1.04 -10.28
CA ALA A 89 -7.62 -0.65 -11.00
C ALA A 89 -7.37 0.46 -12.03
N ARG A 90 -6.57 1.48 -11.69
CA ARG A 90 -6.20 2.56 -12.63
C ARG A 90 -5.34 2.07 -13.80
N ARG A 91 -4.65 0.95 -13.61
CA ARG A 91 -3.81 0.29 -14.63
C ARG A 91 -4.57 -0.77 -15.44
N GLY A 92 -5.88 -0.90 -15.23
CA GLY A 92 -6.73 -1.83 -15.99
C GLY A 92 -6.83 -3.22 -15.40
N TRP A 93 -6.25 -3.48 -14.22
CA TRP A 93 -6.49 -4.75 -13.53
C TRP A 93 -7.92 -4.81 -13.01
N THR A 94 -8.60 -5.90 -13.29
CA THR A 94 -9.93 -6.21 -12.75
C THR A 94 -9.90 -7.57 -12.05
N LYS A 95 -10.88 -7.80 -11.16
CA LYS A 95 -11.05 -9.11 -10.51
C LYS A 95 -11.30 -10.24 -11.52
N ASP A 96 -11.79 -9.89 -12.71
CA ASP A 96 -12.15 -10.84 -13.77
C ASP A 96 -10.92 -11.34 -14.57
N LEU A 97 -9.74 -10.74 -14.38
CA LEU A 97 -8.49 -11.25 -14.98
C LEU A 97 -7.91 -12.41 -14.18
N LEU A 98 -8.13 -12.43 -12.86
CA LEU A 98 -7.59 -13.42 -11.91
C LEU A 98 -8.71 -14.21 -11.25
N VAL A 99 -9.52 -14.88 -12.08
CA VAL A 99 -10.65 -15.70 -11.65
C VAL A 99 -10.15 -17.06 -11.18
N ALA A 100 -10.84 -17.63 -10.18
CA ALA A 100 -10.56 -18.97 -9.72
C ALA A 100 -10.66 -19.99 -10.87
N GLY A 101 -9.68 -20.89 -10.96
CA GLY A 101 -9.57 -21.87 -12.04
C GLY A 101 -8.70 -21.43 -13.22
N HIS A 102 -8.32 -20.15 -13.33
CA HIS A 102 -7.38 -19.70 -14.34
C HIS A 102 -5.96 -20.19 -14.03
N PHE A 103 -5.30 -20.75 -15.04
CA PHE A 103 -3.87 -21.04 -14.96
C PHE A 103 -3.08 -19.78 -15.30
N VAL A 104 -2.03 -19.51 -14.51
CA VAL A 104 -1.14 -18.35 -14.69
C VAL A 104 0.31 -18.74 -14.39
N GLN A 105 1.23 -17.94 -14.91
CA GLN A 105 2.65 -18.04 -14.59
C GLN A 105 3.10 -16.73 -13.96
N ILE A 106 3.70 -16.78 -12.78
CA ILE A 106 4.12 -15.60 -12.01
C ILE A 106 5.64 -15.62 -11.86
N ILE A 107 6.27 -14.47 -12.05
CA ILE A 107 7.62 -14.18 -11.57
C ILE A 107 7.49 -13.25 -10.36
N GLY A 108 8.17 -13.57 -9.27
CA GLY A 108 8.17 -12.71 -8.09
C GLY A 108 9.35 -12.89 -7.16
N ALA A 109 9.62 -11.87 -6.35
CA ALA A 109 10.64 -11.89 -5.31
C ALA A 109 10.20 -12.79 -4.15
N ARG A 110 11.04 -13.75 -3.75
CA ARG A 110 10.70 -14.73 -2.71
C ARG A 110 10.52 -14.08 -1.34
N ALA A 111 9.50 -14.50 -0.58
CA ALA A 111 9.36 -14.08 0.81
C ALA A 111 10.49 -14.65 1.69
N ARG A 112 11.05 -13.81 2.56
CA ARG A 112 12.16 -14.16 3.45
C ARG A 112 11.76 -15.11 4.58
N ARG A 113 10.47 -15.13 4.97
CA ARG A 113 9.96 -15.84 6.17
C ARG A 113 8.79 -16.79 5.88
N GLU A 114 8.32 -16.84 4.63
CA GLU A 114 7.21 -17.70 4.21
C GLU A 114 7.64 -18.47 2.97
N THR A 115 7.65 -19.81 3.05
CA THR A 115 8.21 -20.65 1.99
C THR A 115 7.47 -20.51 0.65
N ASN A 116 6.15 -20.33 0.71
CA ASN A 116 5.26 -20.30 -0.45
C ASN A 116 4.59 -18.92 -0.61
N ALA A 117 5.38 -17.86 -0.47
CA ALA A 117 4.92 -16.51 -0.71
C ALA A 117 5.92 -15.70 -1.56
N CYS A 118 5.39 -14.75 -2.34
CA CYS A 118 6.20 -13.86 -3.18
C CYS A 118 5.64 -12.43 -3.23
N ALA A 119 6.48 -11.46 -3.60
CA ALA A 119 6.02 -10.18 -4.14
C ALA A 119 6.05 -10.30 -5.66
N MET A 120 4.89 -10.18 -6.32
CA MET A 120 4.73 -10.36 -7.76
C MET A 120 5.43 -9.23 -8.52
N GLU A 121 6.29 -9.59 -9.45
CA GLU A 121 6.90 -8.66 -10.40
C GLU A 121 6.14 -8.67 -11.72
N SER A 122 5.81 -9.86 -12.21
CA SER A 122 5.03 -10.02 -13.44
C SER A 122 4.19 -11.29 -13.44
N ILE A 123 3.23 -11.32 -14.36
CA ILE A 123 2.35 -12.45 -14.60
C ILE A 123 2.11 -12.65 -16.10
N VAL A 124 2.00 -13.91 -16.51
CA VAL A 124 1.35 -14.32 -17.75
C VAL A 124 -0.07 -14.75 -17.39
N LEU A 125 -1.06 -13.99 -17.85
CA LEU A 125 -2.47 -14.26 -17.63
C LEU A 125 -2.94 -15.48 -18.44
N ALA A 126 -4.11 -16.02 -18.10
CA ALA A 126 -4.69 -17.18 -18.80
C ALA A 126 -4.96 -16.95 -20.30
N ASP A 127 -5.10 -15.69 -20.72
CA ASP A 127 -5.24 -15.31 -22.14
C ASP A 127 -3.89 -15.09 -22.85
N GLY A 128 -2.77 -15.35 -22.17
CA GLY A 128 -1.41 -15.25 -22.69
C GLY A 128 -0.77 -13.88 -22.59
N ARG A 129 -1.46 -12.86 -22.06
CA ARG A 129 -0.86 -11.53 -21.89
C ARG A 129 0.17 -11.51 -20.77
N TYR A 130 1.37 -11.00 -21.08
CA TYR A 130 2.38 -10.65 -20.09
C TYR A 130 2.09 -9.27 -19.50
N VAL A 131 2.10 -9.17 -18.17
CA VAL A 131 1.81 -7.95 -17.45
C VAL A 131 2.76 -7.81 -16.26
N GLU A 132 3.47 -6.70 -16.18
CA GLU A 132 4.18 -6.31 -14.96
C GLU A 132 3.21 -5.75 -13.93
N ASN A 133 3.44 -6.07 -12.65
CA ASN A 133 2.57 -5.66 -11.54
C ASN A 133 2.30 -4.14 -11.51
N ASP A 134 3.29 -3.33 -11.92
CA ASP A 134 3.22 -1.87 -11.89
C ASP A 134 2.94 -1.19 -13.24
N ASN A 135 2.59 -1.94 -14.28
CA ASN A 135 2.29 -1.39 -15.61
C ASN A 135 0.80 -1.43 -15.96
N ASN A 136 0.44 -0.62 -16.96
CA ASN A 136 -0.88 -0.66 -17.58
C ASN A 136 -1.05 -1.96 -18.37
N ILE A 137 -2.27 -2.52 -18.36
CA ILE A 137 -2.62 -3.66 -19.21
C ILE A 137 -3.06 -3.16 -20.58
N GLU A 138 -2.31 -3.52 -21.61
CA GLU A 138 -2.65 -3.19 -23.00
C GLU A 138 -3.99 -3.80 -23.42
N GLY A 139 -4.75 -3.04 -24.22
CA GLY A 139 -6.04 -3.46 -24.77
C GLY A 139 -7.22 -3.45 -23.79
N ILE A 140 -7.02 -3.07 -22.52
CA ILE A 140 -8.13 -2.89 -21.56
C ILE A 140 -8.52 -1.42 -21.48
N VAL A 141 -9.80 -1.15 -21.75
CA VAL A 141 -10.39 0.16 -21.47
C VAL A 141 -10.67 0.25 -19.98
N VAL A 142 -9.93 1.11 -19.28
CA VAL A 142 -10.20 1.42 -17.88
C VAL A 142 -11.54 2.17 -17.80
N PRO A 143 -12.53 1.69 -17.01
CA PRO A 143 -13.82 2.35 -16.91
C PRO A 143 -13.67 3.82 -16.50
N GLU A 144 -14.50 4.70 -17.07
CA GLU A 144 -14.49 6.15 -16.81
C GLU A 144 -14.67 6.52 -15.33
N THR A 145 -15.31 5.65 -14.55
CA THR A 145 -15.46 5.80 -13.09
C THR A 145 -14.15 5.64 -12.29
N VAL A 146 -13.09 5.12 -12.92
CA VAL A 146 -11.76 5.01 -12.32
C VAL A 146 -10.99 6.26 -12.69
N ALA A 147 -10.61 7.06 -11.68
CA ALA A 147 -9.88 8.32 -11.87
C ALA A 147 -8.58 8.09 -12.67
N SER A 148 -8.64 8.33 -13.98
CA SER A 148 -7.51 8.28 -14.91
C SER A 148 -7.35 9.64 -15.57
N SER A 149 -6.10 10.03 -15.88
CA SER A 149 -5.77 11.35 -16.44
C SER A 149 -6.50 11.66 -17.75
N ASN A 150 -6.92 10.63 -18.49
CA ASN A 150 -7.46 10.77 -19.85
C ASN A 150 -8.97 10.99 -19.88
N VAL A 151 -9.64 10.93 -18.72
CA VAL A 151 -11.10 10.92 -18.62
C VAL A 151 -11.66 12.06 -17.76
N ILE A 152 -10.80 12.83 -17.07
CA ILE A 152 -11.27 13.94 -16.24
C ILE A 152 -11.67 15.13 -17.12
N ALA A 153 -12.92 15.60 -16.99
CA ALA A 153 -13.36 16.89 -17.51
C ALA A 153 -12.33 17.96 -17.17
N LYS A 154 -11.88 18.74 -18.16
CA LYS A 154 -10.76 19.66 -18.03
C LYS A 154 -10.97 20.60 -16.82
N ARG A 155 -10.23 20.35 -15.73
CA ARG A 155 -10.24 21.20 -14.53
C ARG A 155 -9.89 22.63 -14.94
N PRO A 156 -10.60 23.67 -14.45
CA PRO A 156 -10.20 25.04 -14.71
C PRO A 156 -8.75 25.26 -14.28
N ASN A 157 -7.94 25.92 -15.10
CA ASN A 157 -6.52 26.17 -14.78
C ASN A 157 -6.34 27.12 -13.59
N TYR A 158 -7.36 27.95 -13.31
CA TYR A 158 -7.34 28.97 -12.26
C TYR A 158 -8.63 28.91 -11.43
N LEU A 159 -8.51 29.30 -10.16
CA LEU A 159 -9.63 29.58 -9.27
C LEU A 159 -10.24 30.96 -9.59
N ASP A 160 -11.43 31.25 -9.08
CA ASP A 160 -12.11 32.55 -9.29
C ASP A 160 -11.29 33.75 -8.79
N ASN A 161 -10.39 33.53 -7.83
CA ASN A 161 -9.47 34.55 -7.30
C ASN A 161 -8.19 34.73 -8.14
N GLY A 162 -8.08 34.06 -9.30
CA GLY A 162 -6.93 34.15 -10.20
C GLY A 162 -5.72 33.30 -9.80
N GLN A 163 -5.75 32.58 -8.68
CA GLN A 163 -4.68 31.65 -8.30
C GLN A 163 -4.70 30.39 -9.17
N PRO A 164 -3.55 29.75 -9.44
CA PRO A 164 -3.51 28.44 -10.07
C PRO A 164 -4.36 27.42 -9.30
N ASN A 165 -5.19 26.70 -10.04
CA ASN A 165 -6.05 25.67 -9.47
C ASN A 165 -5.31 24.33 -9.42
N ILE A 166 -4.77 24.02 -8.26
CA ILE A 166 -4.18 22.73 -7.93
C ILE A 166 -5.10 21.86 -7.07
N SER A 167 -6.38 22.23 -6.90
CA SER A 167 -7.31 21.48 -6.05
C SER A 167 -7.76 20.17 -6.68
N GLY A 168 -8.08 19.17 -5.86
CA GLY A 168 -8.64 17.88 -6.24
C GLY A 168 -7.66 16.71 -6.09
N PRO A 169 -7.99 15.55 -6.69
CA PRO A 169 -7.17 14.36 -6.57
C PRO A 169 -5.89 14.46 -7.43
N TRP A 170 -4.80 13.96 -6.87
CA TRP A 170 -3.47 13.86 -7.46
C TRP A 170 -2.90 12.47 -7.26
N VAL A 171 -2.21 11.97 -8.28
CA VAL A 171 -1.44 10.72 -8.22
C VAL A 171 -0.10 11.00 -8.86
N SER A 172 0.98 10.48 -8.27
CA SER A 172 2.29 10.48 -8.92
C SER A 172 2.26 9.54 -10.13
N GLN A 173 2.57 10.04 -11.32
CA GLN A 173 2.50 9.26 -12.56
C GLN A 173 3.75 8.40 -12.82
N THR A 174 4.83 8.65 -12.07
CA THR A 174 6.11 7.95 -12.18
C THR A 174 6.70 7.78 -10.79
N GLY A 175 7.18 6.58 -10.47
CA GLY A 175 7.90 6.29 -9.23
C GLY A 175 9.20 7.07 -9.19
N THR A 176 9.10 8.32 -8.72
CA THR A 176 10.10 9.36 -8.44
C THR A 176 9.72 10.68 -9.12
N THR A 177 9.62 11.70 -8.29
CA THR A 177 9.56 13.15 -8.57
C THR A 177 8.19 13.83 -8.70
N THR A 178 8.10 14.92 -7.94
CA THR A 178 7.11 15.99 -7.95
C THR A 178 7.06 16.69 -9.31
N GLY A 179 5.86 17.09 -9.74
CA GLY A 179 5.60 17.67 -11.06
C GLY A 179 6.59 18.74 -11.52
N GLY A 180 6.99 18.63 -12.78
CA GLY A 180 7.96 19.51 -13.43
C GLY A 180 8.88 18.73 -14.35
N GLU A 181 9.32 19.37 -15.42
CA GLU A 181 10.25 18.81 -16.41
C GLU A 181 11.52 18.26 -15.73
N VAL A 182 12.01 17.13 -16.23
CA VAL A 182 13.07 16.31 -15.65
C VAL A 182 14.38 17.10 -15.59
N THR A 183 14.71 17.64 -14.42
CA THR A 183 16.09 18.00 -14.06
C THR A 183 16.41 17.42 -12.68
N SER A 184 17.06 16.25 -12.70
CA SER A 184 17.93 15.69 -11.64
C SER A 184 17.36 15.51 -10.23
N GLY A 185 16.92 14.29 -9.92
CA GLY A 185 17.09 13.64 -8.61
C GLY A 185 16.40 14.26 -7.38
N PRO A 186 16.49 13.61 -6.22
CA PRO A 186 16.26 14.31 -4.96
C PRO A 186 17.24 15.49 -4.86
N PRO A 187 16.90 16.56 -4.11
CA PRO A 187 17.84 17.66 -3.88
C PRO A 187 19.16 17.11 -3.33
N GLU A 188 20.27 17.68 -3.79
CA GLU A 188 21.61 17.29 -3.34
C GLU A 188 21.68 17.29 -1.80
N PRO A 189 22.12 16.19 -1.17
CA PRO A 189 22.21 16.11 0.28
C PRO A 189 23.14 17.18 0.85
N THR A 190 22.75 17.78 1.97
CA THR A 190 23.69 18.61 2.74
C THR A 190 24.80 17.74 3.35
N PRO A 191 25.95 18.31 3.74
CA PRO A 191 26.98 17.54 4.47
C PRO A 191 26.43 16.81 5.70
N ALA A 192 25.53 17.45 6.45
CA ALA A 192 24.83 16.82 7.58
C ALA A 192 23.94 15.64 7.13
N GLY A 193 23.28 15.76 5.96
CA GLY A 193 22.50 14.68 5.37
C GLY A 193 23.35 13.47 4.95
N LEU A 194 24.54 13.68 4.38
CA LEU A 194 25.48 12.61 4.06
C LEU A 194 25.95 11.88 5.32
N THR A 195 26.36 12.61 6.37
CA THR A 195 26.78 12.01 7.65
C THR A 195 25.64 11.22 8.32
N ALA A 196 24.40 11.71 8.23
CA ALA A 196 23.25 10.97 8.73
C ALA A 196 23.01 9.67 7.94
N ALA A 197 23.22 9.69 6.62
CA ALA A 197 23.04 8.53 5.75
C ALA A 197 24.06 7.41 6.00
N GLU A 198 25.31 7.73 6.39
CA GLU A 198 26.35 6.73 6.70
C GLU A 198 25.95 5.75 7.82
N HIS A 199 25.12 6.21 8.76
CA HIS A 199 24.68 5.43 9.92
C HIS A 199 23.25 4.91 9.76
N PHE A 200 22.58 5.24 8.65
CA PHE A 200 21.19 4.87 8.44
C PHE A 200 21.08 3.41 8.01
N ASP A 201 20.52 2.57 8.88
CA ASP A 201 20.11 1.21 8.52
C ASP A 201 18.63 1.22 8.14
N PHE A 202 18.34 1.02 6.85
CA PHE A 202 16.98 0.99 6.34
C PHE A 202 16.05 0.06 7.14
N ARG A 203 16.56 -1.03 7.74
CA ARG A 203 15.78 -2.02 8.47
C ARG A 203 15.34 -1.54 9.86
N PHE A 204 16.05 -0.58 10.44
CA PHE A 204 15.85 -0.15 11.83
C PHE A 204 15.49 1.33 11.95
N ASP A 205 16.05 2.18 11.10
CA ASP A 205 15.95 3.64 11.19
C ASP A 205 14.83 4.22 10.31
N ASN A 206 14.27 3.42 9.41
CA ASN A 206 13.20 3.87 8.53
C ASN A 206 11.87 4.00 9.30
N PRO A 207 11.33 5.23 9.51
CA PRO A 207 10.10 5.44 10.27
C PRO A 207 8.92 4.65 9.69
N VAL A 208 8.91 4.43 8.38
CA VAL A 208 7.84 3.69 7.73
C VAL A 208 7.77 2.22 8.17
N ILE A 209 8.89 1.63 8.59
CA ILE A 209 8.87 0.26 9.12
C ILE A 209 8.06 0.20 10.42
N ARG A 210 7.93 1.32 11.16
CA ARG A 210 7.21 1.46 12.42
C ARG A 210 5.86 2.15 12.27
N CYS A 211 5.30 2.11 11.07
CA CYS A 211 4.06 2.76 10.74
C CYS A 211 4.01 4.29 10.86
N GLU A 212 5.16 4.95 10.75
CA GLU A 212 5.28 6.41 10.82
C GLU A 212 5.44 7.02 9.42
N SER A 213 4.99 8.26 9.24
CA SER A 213 5.24 9.05 8.03
C SER A 213 6.74 9.19 7.78
N GLY A 214 7.18 9.01 6.53
CA GLY A 214 8.58 9.16 6.16
C GLY A 214 8.97 10.63 6.08
N ASN A 215 8.35 11.32 5.11
CA ASN A 215 8.38 12.76 4.94
C ASN A 215 7.39 13.16 3.83
N ILE A 216 7.18 14.47 3.69
CA ILE A 216 6.27 15.06 2.70
C ILE A 216 6.59 14.72 1.23
N ILE A 217 7.82 14.33 0.91
CA ILE A 217 8.23 13.94 -0.45
C ILE A 217 8.04 12.44 -0.62
N SER A 218 8.57 11.62 0.29
CA SER A 218 8.42 10.16 0.23
C SER A 218 6.97 9.76 0.16
N ASP A 219 6.14 10.35 1.01
CA ASP A 219 4.75 9.94 1.17
C ASP A 219 3.86 10.45 0.03
N TRP A 220 4.31 11.47 -0.71
CA TRP A 220 3.63 11.99 -1.90
C TRP A 220 3.57 10.96 -3.03
N TYR A 221 4.68 10.26 -3.29
CA TYR A 221 4.77 9.28 -4.37
C TYR A 221 4.62 7.83 -3.92
N ARG A 222 4.63 7.57 -2.60
CA ARG A 222 4.67 6.21 -2.08
C ARG A 222 3.46 5.39 -2.48
N GLN A 223 3.72 4.29 -3.17
CA GLN A 223 2.69 3.37 -3.67
C GLN A 223 1.60 4.09 -4.48
N SER A 224 1.95 5.19 -5.16
CA SER A 224 1.07 5.98 -6.03
C SER A 224 -0.36 6.13 -5.51
N HIS A 225 -0.51 6.39 -4.20
CA HIS A 225 -1.81 6.64 -3.62
C HIS A 225 -2.41 7.93 -4.18
N VAL A 226 -3.73 8.04 -4.07
CA VAL A 226 -4.41 9.30 -4.42
C VAL A 226 -4.21 10.26 -3.26
N ASN A 227 -3.55 11.37 -3.52
CA ASN A 227 -3.45 12.52 -2.63
C ASN A 227 -4.57 13.50 -2.97
N ASP A 228 -5.12 14.21 -1.97
CA ASP A 228 -6.15 15.23 -2.15
C ASP A 228 -5.58 16.60 -1.78
N ILE A 229 -5.75 17.58 -2.66
CA ILE A 229 -5.42 18.98 -2.36
C ILE A 229 -6.71 19.79 -2.27
N GLN A 230 -6.86 20.52 -1.19
CA GLN A 230 -7.93 21.50 -1.01
C GLN A 230 -7.31 22.89 -0.90
N GLN A 231 -7.73 23.82 -1.76
CA GLN A 231 -7.32 25.21 -1.67
C GLN A 231 -8.44 26.08 -1.12
N SER A 232 -8.06 26.97 -0.23
CA SER A 232 -8.82 28.12 0.24
C SER A 232 -8.10 29.41 -0.19
N ALA A 233 -8.68 30.57 0.12
CA ALA A 233 -7.99 31.85 -0.02
C ALA A 233 -6.75 31.95 0.89
N ASP A 234 -6.85 31.40 2.11
CA ASP A 234 -5.84 31.61 3.17
C ASP A 234 -4.98 30.38 3.45
N TYR A 235 -5.30 29.23 2.86
CA TYR A 235 -4.52 28.01 3.07
C TYR A 235 -4.66 26.98 1.94
N VAL A 236 -3.67 26.11 1.86
CA VAL A 236 -3.70 24.87 1.08
C VAL A 236 -3.58 23.70 2.03
N GLN A 237 -4.55 22.79 2.01
CA GLN A 237 -4.49 21.52 2.72
C GLN A 237 -4.14 20.41 1.74
N ILE A 238 -3.13 19.62 2.10
CA ILE A 238 -2.70 18.45 1.37
C ILE A 238 -2.94 17.24 2.26
N ARG A 239 -3.86 16.37 1.85
CA ARG A 239 -4.10 15.06 2.46
C ARG A 239 -3.39 14.00 1.63
N TYR A 240 -2.41 13.36 2.24
CA TYR A 240 -1.66 12.29 1.62
C TYR A 240 -2.47 11.00 1.71
N GLY A 241 -2.57 10.26 0.60
CA GLY A 241 -3.27 8.97 0.61
C GLY A 241 -2.51 7.89 1.38
N TYR A 242 -1.21 8.12 1.63
CA TYR A 242 -0.36 7.28 2.46
C TYR A 242 -0.42 7.74 3.92
N LEU A 243 -0.91 6.89 4.83
CA LEU A 243 -1.04 7.13 6.28
C LEU A 243 -1.89 8.35 6.69
N ASP A 244 -2.74 8.84 5.80
CA ASP A 244 -3.64 9.97 6.04
C ASP A 244 -2.94 11.22 6.62
N LEU A 245 -1.65 11.42 6.30
CA LEU A 245 -0.92 12.62 6.71
C LEU A 245 -1.65 13.84 6.16
N VAL A 246 -1.85 14.86 7.02
CA VAL A 246 -2.42 16.15 6.61
C VAL A 246 -1.39 17.23 6.81
N ARG A 247 -1.09 17.96 5.74
CA ARG A 247 -0.28 19.18 5.78
C ARG A 247 -1.14 20.39 5.46
N THR A 248 -1.04 21.42 6.30
CA THR A 248 -1.67 22.72 6.04
C THR A 248 -0.59 23.75 5.77
N ILE A 249 -0.71 24.47 4.66
CA ILE A 249 0.17 25.56 4.25
C ILE A 249 -0.67 26.83 4.31
N TYR A 250 -0.34 27.77 5.20
CA TYR A 250 -1.03 29.06 5.27
C TYR A 250 -0.46 30.01 4.22
N LEU A 251 -1.35 30.66 3.48
CA LEU A 251 -1.05 31.70 2.50
C LEU A 251 -1.18 33.04 3.24
N GLY A 252 -0.07 33.76 3.38
CA GLY A 252 0.00 35.03 4.11
C GLY A 252 -0.48 36.23 3.31
#